data_AF-A0A959AD04-F1
#
_entry.id   AF-A0A959AD04-F1
#
_cell.length_a   1.000
_cell.length_b   1.000
_cell.length_c   1.000
_cell.angle_alpha   90.00
_cell.angle_beta   90.00
_cell.angle_gamma   90.00
#
_symmetry.space_group_name_H-M   'P 1'
#
loop_
_entity.id
_entity.type
_entity.pdbx_description
1 polymer ?
#
loop_
_entity_poly.entity_id
_entity_poly.type
_entity_poly.pdbx_seq_one_letter_code
_entity_poly.pdbx_strand_id
1 'polypeptide(L)'
;MRYQTTFLFWLVISNLFCECKTYVTPSFDIKTINLKDTTQNIVGAIVNIQDQSNITDNNGIVNVVIDLDRFLLDRIEVNAVAQGYNDYNGSILVGKDQQETAILKLTPKDSLVFNPDPIELSSTETNKNLSISNLGLGFVDISFSNNNYSWISLGKSRDTIPPFPAKFLNVAYLGNAAHSCVIKGSISINWNTGSNHKEIPVIKYLPDNSDPVPVFSISPTNGPYYVQEKIYFDASASNDNCKASIPLMYKWDFEGSGTFSNWSTEPTAEHIYTTTGTRTVVLEVKDGANNTKAYQMEIVIQKLIDFKMVGGVGGQNLFYLGDDLSPFSDQRPQHPVFLNNFQISNTEISNEQYIAFLNAKAIHPSVAQAYLNWNSPNSHIKYNSTWYVESGYERYPVVAVSWNGADAFCNFVSGRLPTEAEWEAAARGVVGALPHYPEWAGTTVPPPDNVAVYNNNPNHPLEVNSRVPNNFQLFNMSGNVAEWCSDWYEDHYNINDQNNPKGPPISSSGSKVIRGGSYKDPMEKITVTYRDHESPVAFLDYVGFRVVKQ
;
A
#
# COMPACT_ATOMS: atom_id res chain seq x y z
N MET A 1 33.71 -36.75 55.50
CA MET A 1 32.99 -35.47 55.76
C MET A 1 31.51 -35.78 55.50
N ARG A 2 30.61 -35.79 56.51
CA ARG A 2 29.90 -34.62 57.11
C ARG A 2 29.31 -33.71 56.01
N TYR A 3 27.98 -33.72 55.79
CA TYR A 3 26.95 -32.83 56.39
C TYR A 3 27.17 -31.34 56.03
N GLN A 4 26.19 -30.51 55.63
CA GLN A 4 24.70 -30.60 55.51
C GLN A 4 24.26 -29.76 54.26
N THR A 5 23.03 -29.31 53.92
CA THR A 5 21.73 -29.15 54.64
C THR A 5 20.51 -29.50 53.73
N THR A 6 19.33 -28.88 53.89
CA THR A 6 18.07 -29.67 54.02
C THR A 6 16.73 -28.94 53.70
N PHE A 7 15.83 -29.59 52.92
CA PHE A 7 14.36 -29.36 52.75
C PHE A 7 13.86 -28.04 52.09
N LEU A 8 12.58 -27.86 51.66
CA LEU A 8 11.29 -28.55 51.97
C LEU A 8 10.27 -28.62 50.78
N PHE A 9 9.14 -29.30 51.00
CA PHE A 9 8.02 -29.67 50.07
C PHE A 9 7.05 -28.53 49.67
N TRP A 10 6.23 -28.75 48.62
CA TRP A 10 4.75 -28.85 48.72
C TRP A 10 4.08 -29.55 47.52
N LEU A 11 2.74 -29.73 47.55
CA LEU A 11 1.99 -30.72 46.76
C LEU A 11 0.74 -30.10 46.08
N VAL A 12 0.44 -30.50 44.83
CA VAL A 12 -0.88 -30.30 44.19
C VAL A 12 -1.34 -31.56 43.44
N ILE A 13 -2.56 -31.95 43.79
CA ILE A 13 -3.35 -33.13 43.42
C ILE A 13 -3.74 -33.18 41.93
N SER A 14 -3.83 -34.39 41.38
CA SER A 14 -4.90 -34.74 40.42
C SER A 14 -5.43 -36.16 40.72
N ASN A 15 -6.57 -36.25 41.40
CA ASN A 15 -7.23 -37.53 41.68
C ASN A 15 -8.00 -38.02 40.45
N LEU A 16 -7.80 -39.28 40.07
CA LEU A 16 -8.78 -40.05 39.31
C LEU A 16 -8.98 -41.40 40.03
N PHE A 17 -10.20 -41.66 40.47
CA PHE A 17 -10.55 -42.85 41.23
C PHE A 17 -10.48 -44.10 40.35
N CYS A 18 -9.62 -45.05 40.70
CA CYS A 18 -9.73 -46.42 40.19
C CYS A 18 -10.80 -47.15 41.02
N GLU A 19 -12.07 -47.01 40.65
CA GLU A 19 -13.11 -47.92 41.15
C GLU A 19 -12.84 -49.34 40.60
N CYS A 20 -12.39 -50.25 41.48
CA CYS A 20 -12.37 -51.68 41.17
C CYS A 20 -13.79 -52.23 41.07
N LYS A 21 -14.46 -51.99 39.94
CA LYS A 21 -15.65 -52.76 39.56
C LYS A 21 -15.22 -54.18 39.25
N THR A 22 -15.65 -55.11 40.09
CA THR A 22 -15.60 -56.54 39.81
C THR A 22 -16.46 -56.83 38.59
N TYR A 23 -15.81 -56.94 37.43
CA TYR A 23 -16.44 -57.46 36.23
C TYR A 23 -16.83 -58.92 36.47
N VAL A 24 -18.12 -59.16 36.68
CA VAL A 24 -18.69 -60.51 36.57
C VAL A 24 -18.59 -60.88 35.09
N THR A 25 -17.63 -61.73 34.75
CA THR A 25 -17.48 -62.28 33.40
C THR A 25 -18.76 -63.02 33.02
N PRO A 26 -19.49 -62.61 31.96
CA PRO A 26 -20.69 -63.32 31.53
C PRO A 26 -20.31 -64.73 31.07
N SER A 27 -20.98 -65.75 31.60
CA SER A 27 -20.88 -67.11 31.06
C SER A 27 -21.75 -67.20 29.80
N PHE A 28 -21.13 -67.47 28.64
CA PHE A 28 -21.80 -67.53 27.35
C PHE A 28 -22.25 -68.96 27.00
N ASP A 29 -23.56 -69.20 26.96
CA ASP A 29 -24.14 -70.43 26.39
C ASP A 29 -24.31 -70.27 24.87
N ILE A 30 -23.43 -70.91 24.09
CA ILE A 30 -23.60 -71.03 22.64
C ILE A 30 -24.66 -72.11 22.38
N LYS A 31 -25.92 -71.69 22.18
CA LYS A 31 -27.05 -72.61 22.02
C LYS A 31 -27.08 -73.32 20.66
N THR A 32 -26.70 -72.64 19.58
CA THR A 32 -26.72 -73.21 18.21
C THR A 32 -25.69 -72.56 17.29
N ILE A 33 -24.96 -73.38 16.54
CA ILE A 33 -24.15 -72.99 15.38
C ILE A 33 -24.79 -73.67 14.16
N ASN A 34 -25.07 -72.89 13.10
CA ASN A 34 -25.65 -73.39 11.85
C ASN A 34 -24.64 -73.22 10.72
N LEU A 35 -24.23 -74.34 10.11
CA LEU A 35 -23.36 -74.33 8.94
C LEU A 35 -24.22 -74.23 7.68
N LYS A 36 -23.93 -73.27 6.80
CA LYS A 36 -24.76 -72.97 5.62
C LYS A 36 -23.96 -73.11 4.32
N ASP A 37 -24.62 -73.68 3.32
CA ASP A 37 -24.04 -73.82 1.99
C ASP A 37 -24.14 -72.52 1.15
N THR A 38 -23.66 -72.61 -0.09
CA THR A 38 -23.66 -71.52 -1.08
C THR A 38 -25.07 -71.00 -1.44
N THR A 39 -26.11 -71.77 -1.12
CA THR A 39 -27.54 -71.43 -1.31
C THR A 39 -28.22 -71.00 -0.02
N GLN A 40 -27.46 -70.87 1.07
CA GLN A 40 -27.89 -70.57 2.45
C GLN A 40 -28.77 -71.64 3.12
N ASN A 41 -28.84 -72.85 2.58
CA ASN A 41 -29.48 -73.97 3.24
C ASN A 41 -28.59 -74.49 4.39
N ILE A 42 -29.20 -74.93 5.49
CA ILE A 42 -28.48 -75.48 6.64
C ILE A 42 -28.03 -76.90 6.30
N VAL A 43 -26.72 -77.12 6.21
CA VAL A 43 -26.10 -78.39 5.80
C VAL A 43 -25.46 -79.16 6.96
N GLY A 44 -25.37 -78.56 8.16
CA GLY A 44 -24.88 -79.23 9.35
C GLY A 44 -25.10 -78.44 10.63
N ALA A 45 -25.15 -79.17 11.75
CA ALA A 45 -25.24 -78.63 13.10
C ALA A 45 -24.48 -79.53 14.09
N ILE A 46 -24.05 -78.93 15.21
CA ILE A 46 -23.26 -79.53 16.31
C ILE A 46 -21.79 -79.83 15.94
N VAL A 47 -20.90 -79.04 16.54
CA VAL A 47 -19.55 -79.48 16.93
C VAL A 47 -19.47 -79.37 18.45
N ASN A 48 -18.86 -80.35 19.10
CA ASN A 48 -18.71 -80.41 20.54
C ASN A 48 -17.62 -79.43 21.00
N ILE A 49 -17.93 -78.48 21.88
CA ILE A 49 -16.95 -77.52 22.39
C ILE A 49 -16.02 -78.25 23.38
N GLN A 50 -14.93 -78.80 22.88
CA GLN A 50 -13.85 -79.27 23.75
C GLN A 50 -13.09 -78.06 24.31
N ASP A 51 -13.04 -78.02 25.64
CA ASP A 51 -12.34 -77.05 26.47
C ASP A 51 -12.91 -75.61 26.48
N GLN A 52 -13.69 -75.29 27.52
CA GLN A 52 -14.22 -73.93 27.77
C GLN A 52 -13.19 -72.98 28.41
N SER A 53 -11.94 -73.39 28.64
CA SER A 53 -10.97 -72.60 29.43
C SER A 53 -10.48 -71.30 28.77
N ASN A 54 -10.67 -71.10 27.46
CA ASN A 54 -10.05 -70.01 26.69
C ASN A 54 -11.03 -68.92 26.18
N ILE A 55 -12.08 -68.59 26.94
CA ILE A 55 -12.97 -67.46 26.63
C ILE A 55 -12.74 -66.30 27.62
N THR A 56 -11.70 -65.49 27.40
CA THR A 56 -11.57 -64.16 28.02
C THR A 56 -10.84 -63.15 27.12
N ASP A 57 -11.51 -62.03 26.83
CA ASP A 57 -10.88 -60.70 26.82
C ASP A 57 -11.79 -59.70 27.54
N ASN A 58 -11.22 -58.59 28.03
CA ASN A 58 -11.95 -57.63 28.87
C ASN A 58 -12.96 -56.74 28.11
N ASN A 59 -13.14 -56.93 26.81
CA ASN A 59 -14.08 -56.18 25.97
C ASN A 59 -15.35 -56.99 25.63
N GLY A 60 -15.49 -58.21 26.16
CA GLY A 60 -16.64 -59.07 25.90
C GLY A 60 -16.58 -59.83 24.56
N ILE A 61 -15.40 -59.93 23.96
CA ILE A 61 -15.22 -60.63 22.68
C ILE A 61 -15.08 -62.14 22.91
N VAL A 62 -16.07 -62.91 22.47
CA VAL A 62 -16.03 -64.38 22.50
C VAL A 62 -15.38 -64.90 21.22
N ASN A 63 -14.09 -65.24 21.32
CA ASN A 63 -13.37 -65.92 20.23
C ASN A 63 -13.78 -67.40 20.21
N VAL A 64 -14.52 -67.81 19.18
CA VAL A 64 -14.82 -69.23 18.91
C VAL A 64 -13.92 -69.71 17.80
N VAL A 65 -13.19 -70.80 18.03
CA VAL A 65 -12.41 -71.53 17.01
C VAL A 65 -13.25 -72.70 16.51
N ILE A 66 -13.35 -72.85 15.19
CA ILE A 66 -14.06 -73.95 14.54
C ILE A 66 -13.10 -74.62 13.55
N ASP A 67 -12.95 -75.93 13.70
CA ASP A 67 -12.27 -76.83 12.75
C ASP A 67 -13.23 -77.14 11.59
N LEU A 68 -12.75 -76.98 10.35
CA LEU A 68 -13.56 -77.00 9.12
C LEU A 68 -13.27 -78.19 8.19
N ASP A 69 -12.43 -79.14 8.61
CA ASP A 69 -11.74 -80.16 7.78
C ASP A 69 -12.65 -81.21 7.09
N ARG A 70 -13.98 -80.99 7.02
CA ARG A 70 -14.98 -81.91 6.45
C ARG A 70 -16.11 -81.27 5.63
N PHE A 71 -16.13 -79.94 5.43
CA PHE A 71 -17.26 -79.27 4.77
C PHE A 71 -16.85 -78.22 3.73
N LEU A 72 -17.47 -78.28 2.54
CA LEU A 72 -17.42 -77.20 1.56
C LEU A 72 -18.42 -76.09 1.94
N LEU A 73 -17.95 -75.08 2.67
CA LEU A 73 -18.76 -73.97 3.18
C LEU A 73 -18.24 -72.63 2.65
N ASP A 74 -19.17 -71.75 2.28
CA ASP A 74 -18.88 -70.35 1.96
C ASP A 74 -19.28 -69.41 3.13
N ARG A 75 -20.09 -69.86 4.11
CA ARG A 75 -20.62 -69.02 5.19
C ARG A 75 -20.95 -69.76 6.50
N ILE A 76 -20.67 -69.12 7.64
CA ILE A 76 -20.99 -69.62 8.99
C ILE A 76 -21.90 -68.60 9.70
N GLU A 77 -23.00 -69.07 10.30
CA GLU A 77 -23.87 -68.27 11.19
C GLU A 77 -23.87 -68.82 12.62
N VAL A 78 -23.60 -67.95 13.59
CA VAL A 78 -23.56 -68.28 15.02
C VAL A 78 -24.60 -67.43 15.75
N ASN A 79 -25.55 -68.12 16.41
CA ASN A 79 -26.56 -67.51 17.26
C ASN A 79 -26.23 -67.85 18.72
N ALA A 80 -25.64 -66.90 19.44
CA ALA A 80 -25.24 -67.05 20.84
C ALA A 80 -26.14 -66.21 21.75
N VAL A 81 -26.53 -66.77 22.91
CA VAL A 81 -27.44 -66.12 23.85
C VAL A 81 -26.81 -66.11 25.23
N ALA A 82 -26.20 -64.98 25.60
CA ALA A 82 -25.71 -64.76 26.96
C ALA A 82 -26.87 -64.78 27.95
N GLN A 83 -26.69 -65.40 29.12
CA GLN A 83 -27.74 -65.39 30.14
C GLN A 83 -27.93 -63.96 30.71
N GLY A 84 -29.08 -63.35 30.44
CA GLY A 84 -29.52 -62.10 31.07
C GLY A 84 -29.39 -60.81 30.24
N TYR A 85 -28.91 -60.87 28.99
CA TYR A 85 -28.82 -59.69 28.10
C TYR A 85 -29.30 -60.00 26.67
N ASN A 86 -29.63 -58.95 25.90
CA ASN A 86 -30.19 -59.02 24.54
C ASN A 86 -29.35 -59.86 23.56
N ASP A 87 -29.99 -60.45 22.54
CA ASP A 87 -29.37 -61.38 21.58
C ASP A 87 -28.12 -60.82 20.89
N TYR A 88 -27.10 -61.68 20.74
CA TYR A 88 -25.89 -61.40 19.96
C TYR A 88 -25.93 -62.20 18.65
N ASN A 89 -25.79 -61.49 17.52
CA ASN A 89 -25.70 -62.11 16.20
C ASN A 89 -24.27 -61.96 15.64
N GLY A 90 -23.70 -63.04 15.11
CA GLY A 90 -22.46 -63.01 14.34
C GLY A 90 -22.53 -63.90 13.11
N SER A 91 -22.03 -63.41 11.98
CA SER A 91 -21.81 -64.25 10.79
C SER A 91 -20.50 -63.89 10.12
N ILE A 92 -19.73 -64.91 9.76
CA ILE A 92 -18.47 -64.78 9.01
C ILE A 92 -18.67 -65.38 7.62
N LEU A 93 -18.16 -64.67 6.61
CA LEU A 93 -17.87 -65.22 5.29
C LEU A 93 -16.47 -65.82 5.35
N VAL A 94 -16.34 -67.11 5.06
CA VAL A 94 -15.04 -67.78 5.02
C VAL A 94 -14.53 -67.70 3.60
N GLY A 95 -13.40 -67.02 3.39
CA GLY A 95 -12.73 -66.98 2.09
C GLY A 95 -12.23 -68.37 1.72
N LYS A 96 -12.35 -68.76 0.44
CA LYS A 96 -12.07 -70.13 -0.01
C LYS A 96 -10.57 -70.50 0.04
N ASP A 97 -9.70 -69.50 0.17
CA ASP A 97 -8.26 -69.65 0.25
C ASP A 97 -7.72 -69.30 1.65
N GLN A 98 -7.25 -70.33 2.36
CA GLN A 98 -6.33 -70.31 3.51
C GLN A 98 -6.80 -69.67 4.83
N GLN A 99 -7.55 -70.43 5.63
CA GLN A 99 -7.10 -70.86 6.98
C GLN A 99 -8.00 -71.98 7.54
N GLU A 100 -7.41 -72.96 8.24
CA GLU A 100 -8.10 -74.13 8.81
C GLU A 100 -8.96 -73.78 10.05
N THR A 101 -8.84 -72.56 10.57
CA THR A 101 -9.57 -72.04 11.73
C THR A 101 -10.08 -70.63 11.49
N ALA A 102 -11.38 -70.39 11.70
CA ALA A 102 -11.96 -69.05 11.73
C ALA A 102 -12.10 -68.55 13.18
N ILE A 103 -11.80 -67.26 13.42
CA ILE A 103 -12.02 -66.59 14.72
C ILE A 103 -13.27 -65.71 14.61
N LEU A 104 -14.35 -66.12 15.26
CA LEU A 104 -15.57 -65.30 15.32
C LEU A 104 -15.41 -64.14 16.32
N LYS A 105 -15.98 -62.97 16.01
CA LYS A 105 -16.21 -61.88 16.97
C LYS A 105 -17.71 -61.55 17.01
N LEU A 106 -18.26 -61.46 18.22
CA LEU A 106 -19.65 -61.05 18.45
C LEU A 106 -19.70 -59.58 18.85
N THR A 107 -20.73 -58.86 18.37
CA THR A 107 -21.00 -57.46 18.75
C THR A 107 -22.47 -57.29 19.15
N PRO A 108 -22.79 -56.35 20.05
CA PRO A 108 -24.19 -56.08 20.41
C PRO A 108 -24.99 -55.58 19.21
N LYS A 109 -26.22 -56.10 19.09
CA LYS A 109 -27.16 -55.91 17.96
C LYS A 109 -27.45 -54.44 17.59
N ASP A 110 -27.31 -53.54 18.56
CA ASP A 110 -27.72 -52.12 18.46
C ASP A 110 -26.54 -51.13 18.39
N SER A 111 -25.30 -51.60 18.15
CA SER A 111 -24.08 -50.76 18.22
C SER A 111 -23.57 -50.26 16.85
N LEU A 112 -24.06 -49.10 16.40
CA LEU A 112 -23.53 -48.39 15.23
C LEU A 112 -22.22 -47.63 15.55
N VAL A 113 -21.08 -48.35 15.50
CA VAL A 113 -19.74 -47.74 15.64
C VAL A 113 -19.34 -47.08 14.32
N PHE A 114 -19.59 -45.78 14.19
CA PHE A 114 -19.20 -44.99 13.02
C PHE A 114 -17.95 -44.13 13.35
N ASN A 115 -16.76 -44.67 13.09
CA ASN A 115 -15.47 -44.04 13.38
C ASN A 115 -14.70 -43.72 12.08
N PRO A 116 -15.02 -42.61 11.39
CA PRO A 116 -14.30 -42.17 10.20
C PRO A 116 -13.04 -41.41 10.63
N ASP A 117 -11.88 -41.90 10.21
CA ASP A 117 -10.67 -41.09 10.18
C ASP A 117 -10.83 -39.91 9.20
N PRO A 118 -10.04 -38.82 9.33
CA PRO A 118 -10.09 -37.70 8.39
C PRO A 118 -9.85 -38.15 6.95
N ILE A 119 -10.73 -37.73 6.04
CA ILE A 119 -10.68 -38.14 4.64
C ILE A 119 -9.76 -37.20 3.87
N GLU A 120 -8.48 -37.54 3.82
CA GLU A 120 -7.50 -36.85 3.00
C GLU A 120 -7.78 -37.09 1.51
N LEU A 121 -7.68 -36.01 0.72
CA LEU A 121 -7.81 -36.01 -0.74
C LEU A 121 -6.59 -35.30 -1.34
N SER A 122 -5.90 -35.98 -2.23
CA SER A 122 -4.84 -35.40 -3.04
C SER A 122 -5.40 -34.43 -4.09
N SER A 123 -4.54 -33.53 -4.59
CA SER A 123 -4.91 -32.51 -5.58
C SER A 123 -5.48 -33.08 -6.89
N THR A 124 -5.15 -34.33 -7.22
CA THR A 124 -5.55 -35.04 -8.45
C THR A 124 -6.75 -35.97 -8.29
N GLU A 125 -7.20 -36.29 -7.07
CA GLU A 125 -8.36 -37.16 -6.84
C GLU A 125 -9.68 -36.39 -7.11
N THR A 126 -10.38 -36.73 -8.21
CA THR A 126 -11.70 -36.16 -8.52
C THR A 126 -12.85 -36.88 -7.83
N ASN A 127 -12.70 -38.18 -7.55
CA ASN A 127 -13.66 -39.05 -6.85
C ASN A 127 -12.89 -39.92 -5.83
N LYS A 128 -13.54 -40.26 -4.70
CA LYS A 128 -13.03 -41.22 -3.72
C LYS A 128 -14.19 -41.99 -3.11
N ASN A 129 -14.22 -43.30 -3.33
CA ASN A 129 -15.36 -44.13 -2.95
C ASN A 129 -15.31 -44.47 -1.45
N LEU A 130 -16.39 -44.17 -0.74
CA LEU A 130 -16.56 -44.46 0.68
C LEU A 130 -17.41 -45.71 0.88
N SER A 131 -16.77 -46.84 1.13
CA SER A 131 -17.45 -48.09 1.50
C SER A 131 -17.96 -48.03 2.95
N ILE A 132 -19.19 -47.56 3.14
CA ILE A 132 -19.87 -47.61 4.44
C ILE A 132 -20.29 -49.06 4.72
N SER A 133 -19.44 -49.81 5.42
CA SER A 133 -19.61 -51.26 5.62
C SER A 133 -20.43 -51.59 6.87
N ASN A 134 -21.74 -51.30 6.88
CA ASN A 134 -22.69 -52.09 7.67
C ASN A 134 -24.16 -51.99 7.20
N LEU A 135 -24.94 -53.04 7.49
CA LEU A 135 -26.40 -53.11 7.44
C LEU A 135 -27.11 -52.69 6.12
N GLY A 136 -27.05 -53.56 5.11
CA GLY A 136 -28.16 -53.76 4.15
C GLY A 136 -28.52 -52.64 3.18
N LEU A 137 -27.85 -51.49 3.23
CA LEU A 137 -28.05 -50.37 2.31
C LEU A 137 -27.04 -50.44 1.15
N GLY A 138 -27.50 -50.07 -0.05
CA GLY A 138 -26.68 -50.11 -1.27
C GLY A 138 -25.54 -49.09 -1.28
N PHE A 139 -24.60 -49.27 -2.20
CA PHE A 139 -23.44 -48.39 -2.42
C PHE A 139 -23.85 -46.92 -2.55
N VAL A 140 -23.07 -46.03 -1.93
CA VAL A 140 -23.23 -44.58 -2.04
C VAL A 140 -22.08 -44.04 -2.88
N ASP A 141 -22.36 -43.80 -4.18
CA ASP A 141 -21.43 -43.09 -5.05
C ASP A 141 -21.39 -41.60 -4.69
N ILE A 142 -20.17 -41.06 -4.56
CA ILE A 142 -19.92 -39.65 -4.26
C ILE A 142 -19.05 -39.08 -5.37
N SER A 143 -19.57 -38.08 -6.08
CA SER A 143 -18.86 -37.36 -7.14
C SER A 143 -18.78 -35.88 -6.83
N PHE A 144 -17.63 -35.27 -7.06
CA PHE A 144 -17.41 -33.83 -6.90
C PHE A 144 -17.37 -33.17 -8.28
N SER A 145 -18.21 -32.17 -8.51
CA SER A 145 -18.16 -31.36 -9.74
C SER A 145 -17.37 -30.08 -9.52
N ASN A 146 -16.61 -29.64 -10.53
CA ASN A 146 -15.62 -28.56 -10.41
C ASN A 146 -16.19 -27.12 -10.28
N ASN A 147 -17.49 -26.95 -10.01
CA ASN A 147 -18.18 -25.66 -10.09
C ASN A 147 -18.66 -25.13 -8.73
N ASN A 148 -17.72 -24.76 -7.85
CA ASN A 148 -17.84 -23.90 -6.64
C ASN A 148 -18.92 -24.18 -5.56
N TYR A 149 -19.88 -25.08 -5.78
CA TYR A 149 -20.93 -25.44 -4.83
C TYR A 149 -21.17 -26.95 -4.87
N SER A 150 -20.68 -27.68 -3.86
CA SER A 150 -20.77 -29.14 -3.79
C SER A 150 -22.16 -29.59 -3.31
N TRP A 151 -23.09 -29.85 -4.22
CA TRP A 151 -24.37 -30.50 -3.90
C TRP A 151 -24.27 -32.03 -4.05
N ILE A 152 -24.73 -32.75 -3.01
CA ILE A 152 -24.76 -34.22 -2.97
C ILE A 152 -26.17 -34.70 -3.31
N SER A 153 -26.28 -35.65 -4.24
CA SER A 153 -27.55 -36.27 -4.60
C SER A 153 -27.63 -37.69 -4.03
N LEU A 154 -28.38 -37.88 -2.94
CA LEU A 154 -28.59 -39.19 -2.32
C LEU A 154 -29.79 -39.90 -2.98
N GLY A 155 -29.53 -41.02 -3.65
CA GLY A 155 -30.58 -41.87 -4.22
C GLY A 155 -31.44 -42.51 -3.12
N LYS A 156 -32.77 -42.46 -3.28
CA LYS A 156 -33.70 -43.07 -2.32
C LYS A 156 -33.72 -44.59 -2.45
N SER A 157 -33.11 -45.28 -1.49
CA SER A 157 -33.69 -46.55 -1.04
C SER A 157 -35.03 -46.25 -0.34
N ARG A 158 -36.05 -47.08 -0.59
CA ARG A 158 -37.29 -47.07 0.20
C ARG A 158 -37.16 -48.11 1.29
N ASP A 159 -37.14 -47.69 2.55
CA ASP A 159 -37.80 -48.38 3.66
C ASP A 159 -37.82 -47.49 4.92
N THR A 160 -38.70 -47.82 5.88
CA THR A 160 -39.00 -47.00 7.06
C THR A 160 -38.48 -47.61 8.35
N ILE A 161 -37.58 -46.91 9.06
CA ILE A 161 -36.94 -47.35 10.31
C ILE A 161 -36.95 -46.19 11.35
N PRO A 162 -37.21 -46.44 12.66
CA PRO A 162 -37.36 -45.40 13.69
C PRO A 162 -36.02 -44.83 14.24
N PRO A 163 -36.06 -43.70 14.99
CA PRO A 163 -34.86 -42.91 15.31
C PRO A 163 -34.19 -43.25 16.66
N PHE A 164 -32.87 -43.06 16.74
CA PHE A 164 -32.06 -43.16 17.97
C PHE A 164 -30.98 -42.06 18.06
N PRO A 165 -30.50 -41.67 19.26
CA PRO A 165 -29.62 -40.52 19.45
C PRO A 165 -28.13 -40.86 19.33
N ALA A 166 -27.35 -39.99 18.67
CA ALA A 166 -25.89 -40.05 18.65
C ALA A 166 -25.28 -39.25 19.82
N LYS A 167 -24.10 -39.67 20.31
CA LYS A 167 -23.32 -38.91 21.30
C LYS A 167 -21.81 -39.04 21.09
N PHE A 168 -21.11 -38.03 21.61
CA PHE A 168 -19.66 -37.82 21.58
C PHE A 168 -19.04 -37.40 20.23
N LEU A 169 -18.12 -36.44 20.37
CA LEU A 169 -17.32 -35.80 19.34
C LEU A 169 -15.94 -35.64 19.96
N ASN A 170 -14.91 -36.21 19.34
CA ASN A 170 -13.52 -35.89 19.64
C ASN A 170 -12.93 -35.21 18.40
N VAL A 171 -12.40 -33.99 18.58
CA VAL A 171 -11.69 -33.26 17.52
C VAL A 171 -10.21 -33.63 17.62
N ALA A 172 -9.71 -34.36 16.63
CA ALA A 172 -8.28 -34.64 16.53
C ALA A 172 -7.52 -33.37 16.12
N TYR A 173 -6.50 -33.01 16.90
CA TYR A 173 -5.58 -31.92 16.58
C TYR A 173 -4.40 -32.51 15.80
N LEU A 174 -4.30 -32.24 14.50
CA LEU A 174 -3.20 -32.68 13.65
C LEU A 174 -2.27 -31.50 13.34
N GLY A 175 -0.96 -31.77 13.37
CA GLY A 175 0.06 -30.74 13.54
C GLY A 175 0.67 -30.17 12.25
N ASN A 176 1.23 -28.97 12.38
CA ASN A 176 2.24 -28.31 11.51
C ASN A 176 2.35 -28.79 10.05
N ALA A 177 1.37 -28.42 9.22
CA ALA A 177 1.57 -28.23 7.79
C ALA A 177 1.61 -26.71 7.51
N ALA A 178 2.81 -26.14 7.37
CA ALA A 178 3.00 -24.68 7.29
C ALA A 178 2.71 -24.08 5.89
N HIS A 179 2.52 -24.91 4.86
CA HIS A 179 2.56 -24.49 3.46
C HIS A 179 1.37 -25.05 2.65
N SER A 180 0.13 -24.70 3.00
CA SER A 180 -1.02 -25.14 2.22
C SER A 180 -2.22 -24.18 2.26
N CYS A 181 -2.65 -23.74 1.09
CA CYS A 181 -4.00 -23.23 0.90
C CYS A 181 -5.03 -24.35 1.12
N VAL A 182 -5.89 -24.16 2.13
CA VAL A 182 -6.95 -25.10 2.48
C VAL A 182 -8.31 -24.52 2.13
N ILE A 183 -9.03 -25.19 1.22
CA ILE A 183 -10.48 -25.01 1.10
C ILE A 183 -11.14 -25.89 2.17
N LYS A 184 -11.75 -25.24 3.18
CA LYS A 184 -12.57 -25.90 4.20
C LYS A 184 -14.02 -25.94 3.71
N GLY A 185 -14.63 -27.12 3.74
CA GLY A 185 -16.07 -27.29 3.50
C GLY A 185 -16.66 -28.36 4.43
N SER A 186 -17.98 -28.50 4.41
CA SER A 186 -18.68 -29.57 5.13
C SER A 186 -19.51 -30.42 4.16
N ILE A 187 -19.46 -31.74 4.36
CA ILE A 187 -20.41 -32.69 3.78
C ILE A 187 -21.55 -32.86 4.80
N SER A 188 -22.73 -32.34 4.48
CA SER A 188 -23.94 -32.53 5.29
C SER A 188 -24.65 -33.82 4.88
N ILE A 189 -24.67 -34.82 5.77
CA ILE A 189 -25.47 -36.03 5.57
C ILE A 189 -26.87 -35.80 6.17
N ASN A 190 -27.89 -35.81 5.32
CA ASN A 190 -29.30 -35.62 5.71
C ASN A 190 -30.00 -36.97 5.84
N TRP A 191 -30.37 -37.33 7.07
CA TRP A 191 -31.23 -38.50 7.34
C TRP A 191 -32.70 -38.11 7.12
N ASN A 192 -33.54 -39.05 6.63
CA ASN A 192 -34.97 -38.80 6.35
C ASN A 192 -35.84 -38.55 7.61
N THR A 193 -35.24 -38.43 8.79
CA THR A 193 -35.91 -38.29 10.10
C THR A 193 -35.38 -37.09 10.87
N GLY A 194 -35.93 -35.89 10.59
CA GLY A 194 -35.95 -34.73 11.49
C GLY A 194 -34.61 -34.20 12.05
N SER A 195 -34.15 -33.07 11.53
CA SER A 195 -33.24 -32.10 12.17
C SER A 195 -31.79 -32.54 12.48
N ASN A 196 -31.47 -33.83 12.53
CA ASN A 196 -30.14 -34.33 12.85
C ASN A 196 -29.22 -34.34 11.60
N HIS A 197 -28.75 -33.17 11.19
CA HIS A 197 -27.64 -33.05 10.25
C HIS A 197 -26.33 -33.41 10.96
N LYS A 198 -25.46 -34.20 10.31
CA LYS A 198 -24.06 -34.37 10.75
C LYS A 198 -23.14 -33.89 9.65
N GLU A 199 -22.35 -32.88 9.96
CA GLU A 199 -21.30 -32.37 9.08
C GLU A 199 -20.04 -33.23 9.20
N ILE A 200 -19.50 -33.65 8.06
CA ILE A 200 -18.14 -34.19 7.95
C ILE A 200 -17.25 -33.06 7.41
N PRO A 201 -16.21 -32.61 8.14
CA PRO A 201 -15.30 -31.60 7.64
C PRO A 201 -14.46 -32.16 6.49
N VAL A 202 -14.42 -31.45 5.37
CA VAL A 202 -13.57 -31.75 4.21
C VAL A 202 -12.48 -30.69 4.12
N ILE A 203 -11.25 -31.16 3.99
CA ILE A 203 -10.04 -30.35 3.84
C ILE A 203 -9.49 -30.67 2.45
N LYS A 204 -9.69 -29.77 1.48
CA LYS A 204 -9.03 -29.89 0.18
C LYS A 204 -7.75 -29.06 0.18
N TYR A 205 -6.62 -29.78 0.10
CA TYR A 205 -5.30 -29.20 -0.16
C TYR A 205 -5.19 -28.86 -1.64
N LEU A 206 -4.89 -27.59 -1.95
CA LEU A 206 -4.47 -27.20 -3.30
C LEU A 206 -2.97 -27.50 -3.49
N PRO A 207 -2.53 -27.94 -4.68
CA PRO A 207 -1.12 -28.12 -4.96
C PRO A 207 -0.42 -26.76 -5.04
N ASP A 208 0.79 -26.70 -4.49
CA ASP A 208 1.80 -25.64 -4.64
C ASP A 208 1.28 -24.20 -4.49
N ASN A 209 1.26 -23.72 -3.25
CA ASN A 209 1.07 -22.30 -2.96
C ASN A 209 2.32 -21.51 -3.40
N SER A 210 2.22 -20.78 -4.51
CA SER A 210 3.28 -19.92 -5.05
C SER A 210 3.61 -18.75 -4.13
N ASP A 211 4.73 -18.07 -4.37
CA ASP A 211 4.85 -16.68 -3.95
C ASP A 211 3.79 -15.85 -4.68
N PRO A 212 3.20 -14.81 -4.06
CA PRO A 212 2.38 -13.85 -4.79
C PRO A 212 3.21 -13.13 -5.86
N VAL A 213 2.52 -12.64 -6.90
CA VAL A 213 3.08 -11.85 -8.01
C VAL A 213 2.75 -10.37 -7.78
N PRO A 214 3.61 -9.62 -7.06
CA PRO A 214 3.45 -8.19 -6.83
C PRO A 214 3.68 -7.39 -8.12
N VAL A 215 2.78 -6.45 -8.39
CA VAL A 215 2.94 -5.42 -9.43
C VAL A 215 2.09 -4.21 -9.07
N PHE A 216 2.59 -3.01 -9.36
CA PHE A 216 1.81 -1.78 -9.24
C PHE A 216 1.99 -0.84 -10.42
N SER A 217 1.01 0.04 -10.60
CA SER A 217 1.06 1.19 -11.49
C SER A 217 1.09 2.49 -10.69
N ILE A 218 1.44 3.60 -11.35
CA ILE A 218 1.55 4.93 -10.76
C ILE A 218 0.72 5.92 -11.59
N SER A 219 0.02 6.83 -10.91
CA SER A 219 -0.64 7.99 -11.53
C SER A 219 -0.05 9.30 -11.00
N PRO A 220 0.37 10.24 -11.87
CA PRO A 220 0.32 10.17 -13.34
C PRO A 220 1.26 9.11 -13.92
N THR A 221 0.87 8.49 -15.04
CA THR A 221 1.64 7.41 -15.67
C THR A 221 2.85 7.96 -16.43
N ASN A 222 4.03 7.37 -16.19
CA ASN A 222 5.35 7.84 -16.67
C ASN A 222 5.82 9.20 -16.12
N GLY A 223 5.09 9.79 -15.16
CA GLY A 223 5.41 11.09 -14.59
C GLY A 223 5.18 12.25 -15.59
N PRO A 224 5.88 13.39 -15.43
CA PRO A 224 6.83 13.70 -14.36
C PRO A 224 6.21 13.65 -12.96
N TYR A 225 7.05 13.47 -11.94
CA TYR A 225 6.65 13.37 -10.53
C TYR A 225 7.25 14.52 -9.72
N TYR A 226 6.44 15.16 -8.88
CA TYR A 226 6.81 16.43 -8.26
C TYR A 226 6.78 16.38 -6.72
N VAL A 227 7.70 17.10 -6.08
CA VAL A 227 7.65 17.34 -4.63
C VAL A 227 6.37 18.09 -4.24
N GLN A 228 5.85 17.79 -3.05
CA GLN A 228 4.61 18.33 -2.47
C GLN A 228 3.32 17.97 -3.22
N GLU A 229 3.39 17.27 -4.36
CA GLU A 229 2.22 16.71 -5.02
C GLU A 229 1.91 15.30 -4.53
N LYS A 230 0.64 14.92 -4.66
CA LYS A 230 0.13 13.60 -4.28
C LYS A 230 0.28 12.64 -5.45
N ILE A 231 1.11 11.61 -5.26
CA ILE A 231 1.32 10.54 -6.22
C ILE A 231 0.50 9.32 -5.76
N TYR A 232 -0.22 8.72 -6.70
CA TYR A 232 -1.09 7.56 -6.43
C TYR A 232 -0.42 6.29 -6.94
N PHE A 233 -0.48 5.24 -6.11
CA PHE A 233 0.06 3.92 -6.38
C PHE A 233 -1.09 2.91 -6.35
N ASP A 234 -1.19 2.05 -7.35
CA ASP A 234 -2.24 1.04 -7.46
C ASP A 234 -1.65 -0.35 -7.72
N ALA A 235 -1.71 -1.22 -6.71
CA ALA A 235 -1.25 -2.60 -6.75
C ALA A 235 -2.34 -3.61 -7.16
N SER A 236 -3.52 -3.17 -7.62
CA SER A 236 -4.68 -4.04 -7.90
C SER A 236 -4.47 -5.08 -9.01
N ALA A 237 -3.39 -4.96 -9.79
CA ALA A 237 -2.95 -5.97 -10.77
C ALA A 237 -2.10 -7.10 -10.15
N SER A 238 -1.70 -6.97 -8.87
CA SER A 238 -1.05 -8.04 -8.12
C SER A 238 -1.97 -9.25 -7.99
N ASN A 239 -1.39 -10.44 -8.09
CA ASN A 239 -2.15 -11.68 -8.15
C ASN A 239 -1.41 -12.83 -7.46
N ASP A 240 -2.14 -13.89 -7.17
CA ASP A 240 -1.60 -15.17 -6.72
C ASP A 240 -2.40 -16.28 -7.42
N ASN A 241 -1.73 -17.41 -7.69
CA ASN A 241 -2.35 -18.59 -8.26
C ASN A 241 -3.26 -19.30 -7.25
N CYS A 242 -2.97 -19.19 -5.94
CA CYS A 242 -3.91 -19.66 -4.94
C CYS A 242 -5.13 -18.73 -4.83
N LYS A 243 -6.21 -19.14 -5.52
CA LYS A 243 -7.56 -18.55 -5.33
C LYS A 243 -8.22 -19.01 -4.02
N ALA A 244 -7.51 -18.88 -2.90
CA ALA A 244 -8.14 -18.98 -1.58
C ALA A 244 -9.07 -17.79 -1.34
N SER A 245 -10.07 -17.98 -0.47
CA SER A 245 -11.04 -16.93 -0.09
C SER A 245 -10.46 -15.87 0.86
N ILE A 246 -9.16 -15.59 0.78
CA ILE A 246 -8.42 -14.66 1.63
C ILE A 246 -7.82 -13.58 0.70
N PRO A 247 -8.09 -12.29 0.92
CA PRO A 247 -7.52 -11.23 0.08
C PRO A 247 -6.00 -11.11 0.30
N LEU A 248 -5.29 -10.72 -0.76
CA LEU A 248 -3.88 -10.31 -0.66
C LEU A 248 -3.76 -9.13 0.32
N MET A 249 -2.62 -9.06 1.00
CA MET A 249 -2.24 -7.90 1.81
C MET A 249 -1.05 -7.17 1.17
N TYR A 250 -1.02 -5.85 1.35
CA TYR A 250 -0.05 -4.93 0.75
C TYR A 250 0.64 -4.10 1.85
N LYS A 251 1.93 -3.81 1.69
CA LYS A 251 2.64 -2.76 2.44
C LYS A 251 3.66 -2.06 1.55
N TRP A 252 3.99 -0.82 1.87
CA TRP A 252 4.77 0.07 1.01
C TRP A 252 5.96 0.69 1.76
N ASP A 253 7.11 0.78 1.11
CA ASP A 253 8.24 1.64 1.46
C ASP A 253 8.48 2.59 0.27
N PHE A 254 8.03 3.82 0.39
CA PHE A 254 8.08 4.80 -0.69
C PHE A 254 9.47 5.42 -0.89
N GLU A 255 10.33 5.39 0.14
CA GLU A 255 11.65 6.03 0.08
C GLU A 255 12.78 5.06 -0.31
N GLY A 256 12.52 3.74 -0.36
CA GLY A 256 13.55 2.70 -0.55
C GLY A 256 14.44 2.53 0.69
N SER A 257 13.87 2.79 1.86
CA SER A 257 14.52 2.90 3.16
C SER A 257 14.62 1.59 3.96
N GLY A 258 13.88 0.56 3.55
CA GLY A 258 13.58 -0.64 4.35
C GLY A 258 12.48 -0.43 5.40
N THR A 259 11.91 0.77 5.51
CA THR A 259 10.86 1.12 6.49
C THR A 259 9.49 1.08 5.82
N PHE A 260 8.77 -0.03 6.04
CA PHE A 260 7.45 -0.25 5.43
C PHE A 260 6.29 0.29 6.26
N SER A 261 5.17 0.56 5.59
CA SER A 261 3.85 0.71 6.19
C SER A 261 3.40 -0.56 6.93
N ASN A 262 2.33 -0.44 7.72
CA ASN A 262 1.56 -1.60 8.16
C ASN A 262 0.96 -2.34 6.95
N TRP A 263 0.66 -3.63 7.15
CA TRP A 263 -0.12 -4.44 6.20
C TRP A 263 -1.57 -3.92 6.08
N SER A 264 -2.04 -3.73 4.85
CA SER A 264 -3.41 -3.36 4.50
C SER A 264 -4.02 -4.37 3.53
N THR A 265 -5.35 -4.46 3.45
CA THR A 265 -6.06 -5.14 2.34
C THR A 265 -6.32 -4.21 1.16
N GLU A 266 -6.15 -2.90 1.34
CA GLU A 266 -6.30 -1.91 0.27
C GLU A 266 -5.09 -1.98 -0.69
N PRO A 267 -5.30 -2.22 -2.00
CA PRO A 267 -4.23 -2.27 -2.99
C PRO A 267 -3.73 -0.88 -3.41
N THR A 268 -4.49 0.18 -3.12
CA THR A 268 -4.15 1.56 -3.49
C THR A 268 -3.55 2.33 -2.33
N ALA A 269 -2.54 3.16 -2.62
CA ALA A 269 -1.95 4.09 -1.66
C ALA A 269 -1.67 5.46 -2.27
N GLU A 270 -1.48 6.46 -1.41
CA GLU A 270 -1.07 7.82 -1.78
C GLU A 270 0.15 8.24 -0.97
N HIS A 271 1.10 8.94 -1.59
CA HIS A 271 2.29 9.48 -0.93
C HIS A 271 2.64 10.87 -1.45
N ILE A 272 3.33 11.67 -0.64
CA ILE A 272 3.77 13.03 -0.96
C ILE A 272 5.25 13.16 -0.60
N TYR A 273 6.10 13.24 -1.62
CA TYR A 273 7.54 13.43 -1.42
C TYR A 273 7.86 14.88 -1.05
N THR A 274 8.67 15.06 0.00
CA THR A 274 9.11 16.39 0.48
C THR A 274 10.41 16.87 -0.17
N THR A 275 11.13 15.97 -0.85
CA THR A 275 12.49 16.17 -1.35
C THR A 275 12.65 15.53 -2.74
N THR A 276 13.54 16.08 -3.56
CA THR A 276 13.80 15.63 -4.93
C THR A 276 14.76 14.42 -4.99
N GLY A 277 15.02 13.94 -6.21
CA GLY A 277 15.93 12.84 -6.53
C GLY A 277 15.20 11.55 -6.89
N THR A 278 15.95 10.51 -7.24
CA THR A 278 15.42 9.16 -7.46
C THR A 278 14.88 8.58 -6.16
N ARG A 279 13.81 7.78 -6.24
CA ARG A 279 13.23 6.99 -5.15
C ARG A 279 12.94 5.58 -5.65
N THR A 280 13.28 4.58 -4.86
CA THR A 280 12.99 3.17 -5.15
C THR A 280 11.76 2.78 -4.35
N VAL A 281 10.57 2.89 -4.97
CA VAL A 281 9.32 2.51 -4.30
C VAL A 281 9.25 0.98 -4.25
N VAL A 282 9.18 0.43 -3.04
CA VAL A 282 9.05 -1.02 -2.81
C VAL A 282 7.64 -1.34 -2.34
N LEU A 283 6.94 -2.15 -3.12
CA LEU A 283 5.73 -2.85 -2.71
C LEU A 283 6.13 -4.23 -2.20
N GLU A 284 5.64 -4.65 -1.04
CA GLU A 284 5.62 -6.06 -0.64
C GLU A 284 4.17 -6.53 -0.55
N VAL A 285 3.88 -7.66 -1.22
CA VAL A 285 2.58 -8.33 -1.21
C VAL A 285 2.70 -9.62 -0.40
N LYS A 286 1.65 -9.96 0.34
CA LYS A 286 1.50 -11.19 1.12
C LYS A 286 0.21 -11.91 0.76
N ASP A 287 0.28 -13.23 0.66
CA ASP A 287 -0.88 -14.10 0.40
C ASP A 287 -1.62 -14.55 1.68
N GLY A 288 -2.58 -15.46 1.52
CA GLY A 288 -3.32 -16.07 2.63
C GLY A 288 -2.56 -17.13 3.44
N ALA A 289 -1.40 -17.60 2.96
CA ALA A 289 -0.51 -18.51 3.68
C ALA A 289 0.58 -17.77 4.48
N ASN A 290 0.81 -16.48 4.19
CA ASN A 290 1.90 -15.61 4.62
C ASN A 290 3.22 -15.77 3.86
N ASN A 291 3.23 -16.31 2.63
CA ASN A 291 4.35 -16.07 1.72
C ASN A 291 4.36 -14.57 1.37
N THR A 292 5.55 -13.96 1.27
CA THR A 292 5.69 -12.56 0.83
C THR A 292 6.61 -12.42 -0.37
N LYS A 293 6.33 -11.41 -1.20
CA LYS A 293 7.15 -11.09 -2.37
C LYS A 293 7.19 -9.58 -2.57
N ALA A 294 8.36 -9.07 -2.94
CA ALA A 294 8.56 -7.66 -3.23
C ALA A 294 8.64 -7.38 -4.73
N TYR A 295 8.11 -6.22 -5.13
CA TYR A 295 8.35 -5.58 -6.43
C TYR A 295 8.78 -4.13 -6.20
N GLN A 296 9.71 -3.64 -7.02
CA GLN A 296 10.28 -2.30 -6.85
C GLN A 296 10.30 -1.53 -8.17
N MET A 297 10.09 -0.22 -8.10
CA MET A 297 10.15 0.69 -9.24
C MET A 297 10.94 1.94 -8.86
N GLU A 298 11.90 2.33 -9.68
CA GLU A 298 12.57 3.64 -9.55
C GLU A 298 11.71 4.74 -10.20
N ILE A 299 11.50 5.83 -9.47
CA ILE A 299 10.88 7.06 -9.97
C ILE A 299 11.76 8.27 -9.65
N VAL A 300 11.73 9.28 -10.52
CA VAL A 300 12.48 10.54 -10.33
C VAL A 300 11.53 11.62 -9.84
N ILE A 301 11.74 12.09 -8.61
CA ILE A 301 10.99 13.20 -8.02
C ILE A 301 11.75 14.51 -8.30
N GLN A 302 11.11 15.45 -8.98
CA GLN A 302 11.69 16.74 -9.33
C GLN A 302 10.89 17.92 -8.75
N LYS A 303 11.34 19.16 -8.98
CA LYS A 303 10.54 20.34 -8.66
C LYS A 303 9.46 20.52 -9.72
N LEU A 304 8.26 20.93 -9.33
CA LEU A 304 7.20 21.36 -10.26
C LEU A 304 7.66 22.55 -11.12
N ILE A 305 8.37 23.49 -10.50
CA ILE A 305 8.91 24.67 -11.15
C ILE A 305 10.42 24.65 -10.94
N ASP A 306 11.19 24.56 -12.03
CA ASP A 306 12.64 24.72 -11.97
C ASP A 306 13.07 26.11 -12.44
N PHE A 307 13.98 26.69 -11.65
CA PHE A 307 14.66 27.95 -11.90
C PHE A 307 15.98 27.91 -11.13
N LYS A 308 17.04 28.43 -11.75
CA LYS A 308 18.37 28.44 -11.16
C LYS A 308 18.47 29.58 -10.16
N MET A 309 18.70 29.23 -8.90
CA MET A 309 19.04 30.18 -7.85
C MET A 309 20.55 30.46 -7.87
N VAL A 310 20.93 31.73 -7.74
CA VAL A 310 22.29 32.20 -7.52
C VAL A 310 22.42 32.61 -6.06
N GLY A 311 23.31 31.94 -5.33
CA GLY A 311 23.71 32.33 -3.97
C GLY A 311 25.04 33.08 -3.95
N GLY A 312 25.41 33.60 -2.78
CA GLY A 312 26.66 34.36 -2.59
C GLY A 312 26.51 35.87 -2.78
N VAL A 313 25.27 36.37 -2.89
CA VAL A 313 24.95 37.79 -2.78
C VAL A 313 24.76 38.14 -1.30
N GLY A 314 25.30 39.29 -0.85
CA GLY A 314 25.27 39.74 0.54
C GLY A 314 26.42 39.18 1.39
N GLY A 315 26.10 38.60 2.55
CA GLY A 315 27.06 37.88 3.42
C GLY A 315 27.68 38.67 4.58
N GLN A 316 26.94 39.63 5.14
CA GLN A 316 27.39 40.69 6.06
C GLN A 316 28.47 41.61 5.48
N ASN A 317 28.72 41.52 4.17
CA ASN A 317 29.52 42.49 3.45
C ASN A 317 28.76 43.81 3.35
N LEU A 318 29.47 44.90 3.63
CA LEU A 318 28.98 46.26 3.41
C LEU A 318 28.81 46.50 1.90
N PHE A 319 27.64 46.99 1.50
CA PHE A 319 27.45 47.69 0.23
C PHE A 319 26.85 49.07 0.48
N TYR A 320 26.89 49.94 -0.52
CA TYR A 320 26.23 51.25 -0.47
C TYR A 320 24.96 51.20 -1.32
N LEU A 321 23.82 51.43 -0.70
CA LEU A 321 22.52 51.55 -1.35
C LEU A 321 22.32 53.00 -1.83
N GLY A 322 21.84 53.17 -3.06
CA GLY A 322 21.59 54.48 -3.66
C GLY A 322 22.84 55.13 -4.26
N ASP A 323 22.71 56.42 -4.60
CA ASP A 323 23.66 57.16 -5.44
C ASP A 323 23.62 58.67 -5.21
N ASP A 324 24.66 59.24 -4.57
CA ASP A 324 24.74 60.68 -4.25
C ASP A 324 24.89 61.61 -5.48
N LEU A 325 25.29 61.07 -6.64
CA LEU A 325 25.43 61.82 -7.89
C LEU A 325 24.16 61.78 -8.76
N SER A 326 23.19 60.92 -8.42
CA SER A 326 21.97 60.72 -9.20
C SER A 326 21.19 62.03 -9.38
N PRO A 327 20.68 62.31 -10.60
CA PRO A 327 19.79 63.45 -10.82
C PRO A 327 18.45 63.30 -10.09
N PHE A 328 18.05 62.06 -9.77
CA PHE A 328 16.82 61.74 -9.07
C PHE A 328 17.00 61.91 -7.55
N SER A 329 15.99 62.42 -6.82
CA SER A 329 16.10 62.74 -5.39
C SER A 329 15.83 61.54 -4.47
N ASP A 330 15.06 60.58 -4.96
CA ASP A 330 14.63 59.36 -4.28
C ASP A 330 15.68 58.25 -4.24
N GLN A 331 16.72 58.36 -5.08
CA GLN A 331 17.91 57.51 -5.08
C GLN A 331 18.95 57.96 -4.04
N ARG A 332 18.64 59.01 -3.26
CA ARG A 332 19.55 59.70 -2.35
C ARG A 332 19.04 59.73 -0.91
N PRO A 333 19.94 59.86 0.08
CA PRO A 333 21.39 59.81 -0.06
C PRO A 333 21.90 58.37 -0.21
N GLN A 334 23.11 58.23 -0.73
CA GLN A 334 23.86 56.98 -0.68
C GLN A 334 24.19 56.64 0.78
N HIS A 335 23.96 55.40 1.21
CA HIS A 335 24.12 55.02 2.62
C HIS A 335 24.56 53.56 2.79
N PRO A 336 25.25 53.22 3.91
CA PRO A 336 25.77 51.87 4.14
C PRO A 336 24.67 50.88 4.50
N VAL A 337 24.67 49.70 3.88
CA VAL A 337 23.76 48.59 4.16
C VAL A 337 24.52 47.27 4.25
N PHE A 338 24.12 46.45 5.23
CA PHE A 338 24.58 45.08 5.45
C PHE A 338 23.44 44.11 5.15
N LEU A 339 23.69 43.16 4.24
CA LEU A 339 22.75 42.09 3.91
C LEU A 339 23.30 40.75 4.37
N ASN A 340 22.45 39.86 4.89
CA ASN A 340 22.78 38.46 5.10
C ASN A 340 23.11 37.78 3.75
N ASN A 341 23.63 36.55 3.76
CA ASN A 341 23.62 35.75 2.53
C ASN A 341 22.17 35.46 2.14
N PHE A 342 21.88 35.56 0.84
CA PHE A 342 20.63 35.11 0.24
C PHE A 342 20.90 34.45 -1.12
N GLN A 343 19.86 33.85 -1.68
CA GLN A 343 19.82 33.39 -3.05
C GLN A 343 18.76 34.15 -3.84
N ILE A 344 19.03 34.47 -5.10
CA ILE A 344 18.08 35.13 -6.02
C ILE A 344 17.97 34.34 -7.33
N SER A 345 16.80 34.32 -7.98
CA SER A 345 16.64 33.63 -9.27
C SER A 345 17.47 34.35 -10.36
N ASN A 346 18.16 33.55 -11.19
CA ASN A 346 19.11 34.07 -12.16
C ASN A 346 18.45 34.88 -13.29
N THR A 347 17.15 34.72 -13.47
CA THR A 347 16.31 35.42 -14.45
C THR A 347 15.07 36.01 -13.74
N GLU A 348 14.29 36.81 -14.46
CA GLU A 348 12.89 37.03 -14.08
C GLU A 348 12.12 35.69 -14.10
N ILE A 349 10.96 35.64 -13.43
CA ILE A 349 10.04 34.50 -13.56
C ILE A 349 9.36 34.53 -14.92
N SER A 350 9.38 33.40 -15.61
CA SER A 350 8.82 33.23 -16.96
C SER A 350 7.36 32.79 -16.96
N ASN A 351 6.70 32.92 -18.11
CA ASN A 351 5.32 32.48 -18.31
C ASN A 351 5.14 30.97 -18.04
N GLU A 352 6.05 30.11 -18.52
CA GLU A 352 5.99 28.65 -18.29
C GLU A 352 6.02 28.30 -16.80
N GLN A 353 6.85 29.01 -16.03
CA GLN A 353 6.93 28.87 -14.58
C GLN A 353 5.65 29.38 -13.90
N TYR A 354 5.13 30.54 -14.31
CA TYR A 354 3.95 31.13 -13.69
C TYR A 354 2.66 30.32 -13.93
N ILE A 355 2.46 29.74 -15.12
CA ILE A 355 1.30 28.87 -15.35
C ILE A 355 1.38 27.55 -14.58
N ALA A 356 2.57 27.03 -14.29
CA ALA A 356 2.73 25.83 -13.46
C ALA A 356 2.23 26.08 -12.03
N PHE A 357 2.47 27.27 -11.46
CA PHE A 357 1.85 27.72 -10.21
C PHE A 357 0.32 27.79 -10.30
N LEU A 358 -0.22 28.47 -11.31
CA LEU A 358 -1.67 28.64 -11.46
C LEU A 358 -2.39 27.29 -11.64
N ASN A 359 -1.80 26.35 -12.39
CA ASN A 359 -2.35 25.02 -12.62
C ASN A 359 -2.25 24.12 -11.39
N ALA A 360 -1.10 24.03 -10.71
CA ALA A 360 -0.94 23.16 -9.54
C ALA A 360 -1.70 23.65 -8.30
N LYS A 361 -2.07 24.93 -8.24
CA LYS A 361 -3.04 25.46 -7.26
C LYS A 361 -4.49 25.48 -7.77
N ALA A 362 -4.75 24.98 -8.97
CA ALA A 362 -6.06 24.98 -9.64
C ALA A 362 -6.76 26.35 -9.57
N ILE A 363 -6.00 27.44 -9.77
CA ILE A 363 -6.50 28.80 -9.64
C ILE A 363 -7.53 29.07 -10.74
N HIS A 364 -8.81 29.15 -10.37
CA HIS A 364 -9.88 29.53 -11.28
C HIS A 364 -9.72 31.00 -11.72
N PRO A 365 -10.07 31.41 -12.96
CA PRO A 365 -9.93 32.79 -13.43
C PRO A 365 -10.52 33.87 -12.53
N SER A 366 -11.62 33.59 -11.83
CA SER A 366 -12.24 34.51 -10.85
C SER A 366 -11.36 34.83 -9.63
N VAL A 367 -10.32 34.03 -9.37
CA VAL A 367 -9.27 34.28 -8.37
C VAL A 367 -8.02 34.85 -9.06
N ALA A 368 -7.62 34.29 -10.21
CA ALA A 368 -6.44 34.74 -10.95
C ALA A 368 -6.51 36.23 -11.34
N GLN A 369 -7.70 36.81 -11.49
CA GLN A 369 -7.87 38.25 -11.80
C GLN A 369 -7.34 39.20 -10.72
N ALA A 370 -7.02 38.71 -9.52
CA ALA A 370 -6.31 39.48 -8.49
C ALA A 370 -4.77 39.39 -8.63
N TYR A 371 -4.28 38.40 -9.39
CA TYR A 371 -2.86 38.07 -9.54
C TYR A 371 -2.30 38.47 -10.91
N LEU A 372 -3.05 38.29 -12.00
CA LEU A 372 -2.59 38.43 -13.38
C LEU A 372 -3.71 38.96 -14.29
N ASN A 373 -3.39 39.93 -15.16
CA ASN A 373 -4.26 40.33 -16.26
C ASN A 373 -3.84 39.65 -17.58
N TRP A 374 -4.28 38.40 -17.77
CA TRP A 374 -4.01 37.60 -18.97
C TRP A 374 -4.66 38.15 -20.27
N ASN A 375 -5.50 39.17 -20.16
CA ASN A 375 -6.06 39.92 -21.30
C ASN A 375 -5.09 41.01 -21.80
N SER A 376 -4.00 41.29 -21.09
CA SER A 376 -2.91 42.12 -21.60
C SER A 376 -2.28 41.44 -22.82
N PRO A 377 -2.01 42.18 -23.93
CA PRO A 377 -1.46 41.59 -25.14
C PRO A 377 -0.08 40.96 -24.89
N ASN A 378 0.76 41.63 -24.11
CA ASN A 378 2.12 41.19 -23.78
C ASN A 378 2.17 40.09 -22.70
N SER A 379 1.03 39.69 -22.10
CA SER A 379 1.03 38.66 -21.04
C SER A 379 1.25 37.25 -21.59
N HIS A 380 0.78 36.96 -22.82
CA HIS A 380 0.86 35.66 -23.52
C HIS A 380 0.33 34.40 -22.77
N ILE A 381 0.00 34.50 -21.49
CA ILE A 381 -0.76 33.50 -20.74
C ILE A 381 -2.24 33.56 -21.17
N LYS A 382 -2.88 32.39 -21.26
CA LYS A 382 -4.27 32.21 -21.67
C LYS A 382 -4.91 31.07 -20.86
N TYR A 383 -6.24 30.96 -20.90
CA TYR A 383 -6.99 29.94 -20.17
C TYR A 383 -8.00 29.22 -21.07
N ASN A 384 -8.00 27.90 -21.02
CA ASN A 384 -9.00 27.03 -21.65
C ASN A 384 -9.10 25.71 -20.85
N SER A 385 -9.90 25.73 -19.78
CA SER A 385 -9.95 24.72 -18.70
C SER A 385 -8.66 24.56 -17.87
N THR A 386 -7.49 24.77 -18.47
CA THR A 386 -6.16 24.88 -17.85
C THR A 386 -5.50 26.18 -18.32
N TRP A 387 -4.51 26.67 -17.56
CA TRP A 387 -3.66 27.77 -17.97
C TRP A 387 -2.58 27.29 -18.93
N TYR A 388 -2.38 28.00 -20.03
CA TYR A 388 -1.36 27.72 -21.04
C TYR A 388 -0.68 29.02 -21.48
N VAL A 389 0.50 28.92 -22.10
CA VAL A 389 1.18 30.05 -22.75
C VAL A 389 0.96 29.95 -24.26
N GLU A 390 0.85 31.07 -24.95
CA GLU A 390 0.95 31.14 -26.40
C GLU A 390 2.34 30.67 -26.85
N SER A 391 2.39 29.81 -27.88
CA SER A 391 3.64 29.14 -28.23
C SER A 391 4.68 30.10 -28.82
N GLY A 392 5.91 30.00 -28.34
CA GLY A 392 6.99 30.96 -28.57
C GLY A 392 7.20 31.94 -27.42
N TYR A 393 6.28 32.02 -26.44
CA TYR A 393 6.35 32.94 -25.29
C TYR A 393 6.55 32.26 -23.94
N GLU A 394 6.77 30.94 -23.92
CA GLU A 394 6.98 30.12 -22.72
C GLU A 394 8.07 30.72 -21.82
N ARG A 395 9.17 31.21 -22.41
CA ARG A 395 10.36 31.75 -21.74
C ARG A 395 10.43 33.27 -21.66
N TYR A 396 9.35 33.96 -22.00
CA TYR A 396 9.23 35.41 -21.80
C TYR A 396 8.85 35.67 -20.33
N PRO A 397 9.25 36.81 -19.74
CA PRO A 397 8.89 37.15 -18.36
C PRO A 397 7.38 37.25 -18.21
N VAL A 398 6.86 36.82 -17.05
CA VAL A 398 5.45 37.06 -16.72
C VAL A 398 5.23 38.54 -16.44
N VAL A 399 4.40 39.18 -17.26
CA VAL A 399 4.03 40.60 -17.15
C VAL A 399 2.52 40.78 -16.97
N ALA A 400 2.12 42.00 -16.59
CA ALA A 400 0.78 42.31 -16.12
C ALA A 400 0.37 41.48 -14.90
N VAL A 401 1.37 41.14 -14.06
CA VAL A 401 1.23 40.47 -12.76
C VAL A 401 1.24 41.53 -11.65
N SER A 402 0.29 41.43 -10.71
CA SER A 402 0.23 42.33 -9.55
C SER A 402 1.27 41.94 -8.51
N TRP A 403 1.61 42.86 -7.60
CA TRP A 403 2.49 42.55 -6.47
C TRP A 403 1.95 41.36 -5.66
N ASN A 404 0.63 41.28 -5.48
CA ASN A 404 -0.03 40.16 -4.81
C ASN A 404 0.10 38.84 -5.59
N GLY A 405 0.05 38.88 -6.92
CA GLY A 405 0.26 37.71 -7.78
C GLY A 405 1.72 37.23 -7.81
N ALA A 406 2.67 38.17 -7.70
CA ALA A 406 4.09 37.89 -7.59
C ALA A 406 4.44 37.29 -6.21
N ASP A 407 3.95 37.88 -5.12
CA ASP A 407 4.15 37.35 -3.77
C ASP A 407 3.47 35.99 -3.58
N ALA A 408 2.27 35.77 -4.12
CA ALA A 408 1.59 34.46 -4.08
C ALA A 408 2.41 33.35 -4.77
N PHE A 409 3.05 33.65 -5.91
CA PHE A 409 3.99 32.74 -6.56
C PHE A 409 5.23 32.50 -5.71
N CYS A 410 5.84 33.56 -5.18
CA CYS A 410 7.04 33.46 -4.34
C CYS A 410 6.80 32.57 -3.11
N ASN A 411 5.68 32.78 -2.41
CA ASN A 411 5.27 31.92 -1.29
C ASN A 411 5.04 30.47 -1.73
N PHE A 412 4.40 30.25 -2.88
CA PHE A 412 4.19 28.90 -3.41
C PHE A 412 5.50 28.14 -3.63
N VAL A 413 6.50 28.79 -4.23
CA VAL A 413 7.81 28.17 -4.46
C VAL A 413 8.70 28.13 -3.22
N SER A 414 8.18 28.43 -2.02
CA SER A 414 8.93 28.53 -0.76
C SER A 414 10.10 29.53 -0.86
N GLY A 415 9.76 30.75 -1.27
CA GLY A 415 10.62 31.94 -1.31
C GLY A 415 9.79 33.20 -1.03
N ARG A 416 10.31 34.36 -1.43
CA ARG A 416 9.68 35.68 -1.28
C ARG A 416 10.15 36.61 -2.41
N LEU A 417 9.55 37.79 -2.51
CA LEU A 417 10.14 38.88 -3.29
C LEU A 417 11.48 39.35 -2.66
N PRO A 418 12.43 39.88 -3.47
CA PRO A 418 13.63 40.55 -2.96
C PRO A 418 13.23 41.78 -2.14
N THR A 419 14.05 42.18 -1.16
CA THR A 419 13.98 43.57 -0.70
C THR A 419 14.62 44.52 -1.72
N GLU A 420 14.30 45.82 -1.68
CA GLU A 420 14.91 46.79 -2.61
C GLU A 420 16.45 46.75 -2.52
N ALA A 421 16.99 46.65 -1.30
CA ALA A 421 18.41 46.58 -1.05
C ALA A 421 19.04 45.27 -1.59
N GLU A 422 18.34 44.14 -1.44
CA GLU A 422 18.78 42.86 -2.01
C GLU A 422 18.78 42.89 -3.54
N TRP A 423 17.76 43.53 -4.14
CA TRP A 423 17.68 43.70 -5.59
C TRP A 423 18.87 44.51 -6.11
N GLU A 424 19.16 45.67 -5.52
CA GLU A 424 20.29 46.51 -5.99
C GLU A 424 21.65 45.83 -5.75
N ALA A 425 21.86 45.20 -4.59
CA ALA A 425 23.09 44.45 -4.32
C ALA A 425 23.30 43.31 -5.32
N ALA A 426 22.22 42.66 -5.75
CA ALA A 426 22.24 41.66 -6.82
C ALA A 426 22.53 42.29 -8.20
N ALA A 427 21.87 43.41 -8.54
CA ALA A 427 22.02 44.10 -9.82
C ALA A 427 23.45 44.62 -10.04
N ARG A 428 24.06 45.19 -9.00
CA ARG A 428 25.46 45.67 -9.02
C ARG A 428 26.47 44.54 -9.32
N GLY A 429 26.12 43.28 -9.09
CA GLY A 429 26.86 42.11 -9.56
C GLY A 429 28.20 41.83 -8.85
N VAL A 430 28.62 42.66 -7.89
CA VAL A 430 29.91 42.54 -7.20
C VAL A 430 29.72 42.76 -5.70
N VAL A 431 30.27 41.86 -4.89
CA VAL A 431 30.27 41.98 -3.42
C VAL A 431 31.10 43.20 -3.02
N GLY A 432 30.52 44.14 -2.29
CA GLY A 432 31.19 45.40 -1.93
C GLY A 432 31.46 46.32 -3.13
N ALA A 433 30.56 46.31 -4.14
CA ALA A 433 30.63 47.21 -5.29
C ALA A 433 30.81 48.68 -4.87
N LEU A 434 31.61 49.42 -5.64
CA LEU A 434 31.84 50.84 -5.41
C LEU A 434 30.58 51.68 -5.69
N PRO A 435 30.47 52.86 -5.06
CA PRO A 435 29.49 53.88 -5.44
C PRO A 435 29.46 54.13 -6.96
N HIS A 436 28.27 54.36 -7.51
CA HIS A 436 28.03 54.59 -8.94
C HIS A 436 28.45 53.43 -9.88
N TYR A 437 28.89 52.28 -9.35
CA TYR A 437 29.42 51.18 -10.15
C TYR A 437 28.66 49.86 -9.94
N PRO A 438 28.31 49.14 -11.03
CA PRO A 438 28.16 49.62 -12.40
C PRO A 438 26.90 50.51 -12.55
N GLU A 439 26.77 51.25 -13.65
CA GLU A 439 25.60 52.09 -13.95
C GLU A 439 24.42 51.23 -14.42
N TRP A 440 24.67 50.29 -15.34
CA TRP A 440 23.74 49.22 -15.74
C TRP A 440 24.30 47.87 -15.31
N ALA A 441 23.43 46.89 -15.06
CA ALA A 441 23.86 45.61 -14.51
C ALA A 441 24.80 44.84 -15.47
N GLY A 442 26.10 44.87 -15.17
CA GLY A 442 27.14 44.24 -15.98
C GLY A 442 27.92 45.18 -16.92
N THR A 443 27.59 46.48 -17.02
CA THR A 443 28.38 47.44 -17.82
C THR A 443 28.34 48.88 -17.28
N THR A 444 29.43 49.62 -17.52
CA THR A 444 29.55 51.07 -17.33
C THR A 444 29.85 51.79 -18.65
N VAL A 445 29.65 51.11 -19.78
CA VAL A 445 29.87 51.65 -21.12
C VAL A 445 28.51 51.73 -21.83
N PRO A 446 27.98 52.94 -22.10
CA PRO A 446 26.79 53.11 -22.92
C PRO A 446 27.10 52.96 -24.42
N PRO A 447 26.14 52.52 -25.25
CA PRO A 447 24.82 52.04 -24.87
C PRO A 447 24.85 50.62 -24.24
N PRO A 448 24.03 50.32 -23.23
CA PRO A 448 23.97 49.01 -22.57
C PRO A 448 23.26 47.91 -23.39
N ASP A 449 23.22 48.01 -24.73
CA ASP A 449 22.44 47.14 -25.64
C ASP A 449 22.73 45.64 -25.47
N ASN A 450 23.92 45.28 -24.98
CA ASN A 450 24.32 43.90 -24.73
C ASN A 450 23.80 43.32 -23.41
N VAL A 451 23.48 44.15 -22.40
CA VAL A 451 22.97 43.73 -21.09
C VAL A 451 21.48 44.08 -20.86
N ALA A 452 20.92 45.02 -21.64
CA ALA A 452 19.60 45.59 -21.40
C ALA A 452 18.65 45.55 -22.61
N VAL A 453 17.34 45.65 -22.33
CA VAL A 453 16.26 45.83 -23.32
C VAL A 453 15.45 47.06 -22.92
N TYR A 454 15.36 48.07 -23.78
CA TYR A 454 14.85 49.40 -23.39
C TYR A 454 14.40 50.23 -24.62
N ASN A 455 13.96 51.47 -24.41
CA ASN A 455 13.59 52.45 -25.43
C ASN A 455 12.47 52.01 -26.41
N ASN A 456 11.60 51.09 -25.99
CA ASN A 456 10.57 50.41 -26.81
C ASN A 456 11.17 49.67 -28.02
N ASN A 457 12.40 49.17 -27.89
CA ASN A 457 13.14 48.47 -28.94
C ASN A 457 13.63 47.07 -28.47
N PRO A 458 12.84 45.99 -28.68
CA PRO A 458 11.50 45.98 -29.27
C PRO A 458 10.41 46.49 -28.32
N ASN A 459 9.20 46.71 -28.85
CA ASN A 459 8.05 47.25 -28.12
C ASN A 459 7.29 46.16 -27.31
N HIS A 460 8.05 45.21 -26.75
CA HIS A 460 7.63 44.09 -25.91
C HIS A 460 8.87 43.54 -25.17
N PRO A 461 8.75 42.79 -24.06
CA PRO A 461 9.91 42.15 -23.45
C PRO A 461 10.46 41.02 -24.34
N LEU A 462 11.68 40.56 -24.05
CA LEU A 462 12.33 39.39 -24.65
C LEU A 462 12.44 38.23 -23.65
N GLU A 463 12.90 37.06 -24.10
CA GLU A 463 13.17 35.91 -23.22
C GLU A 463 14.03 36.30 -22.00
N VAL A 464 13.76 35.65 -20.87
CA VAL A 464 14.33 35.97 -19.55
C VAL A 464 15.86 35.74 -19.42
N ASN A 465 16.51 35.31 -20.50
CA ASN A 465 17.97 35.15 -20.62
C ASN A 465 18.56 35.79 -21.90
N SER A 466 17.82 36.70 -22.56
CA SER A 466 18.13 37.27 -23.88
C SER A 466 19.27 38.31 -23.93
N ARG A 467 20.00 38.49 -22.82
CA ARG A 467 21.09 39.47 -22.66
C ARG A 467 22.29 38.89 -21.93
N VAL A 468 23.43 39.57 -22.01
CA VAL A 468 24.63 39.20 -21.26
C VAL A 468 24.35 39.42 -19.76
N PRO A 469 24.52 38.40 -18.90
CA PRO A 469 24.25 38.56 -17.48
C PRO A 469 25.39 39.30 -16.78
N ASN A 470 25.11 39.83 -15.59
CA ASN A 470 26.13 40.45 -14.74
C ASN A 470 27.11 39.40 -14.15
N ASN A 471 28.09 39.86 -13.36
CA ASN A 471 29.12 38.99 -12.76
C ASN A 471 28.57 37.90 -11.82
N PHE A 472 27.37 38.05 -11.24
CA PHE A 472 26.68 37.00 -10.49
C PHE A 472 25.90 36.01 -11.38
N GLN A 473 25.97 36.14 -12.70
CA GLN A 473 25.18 35.38 -13.68
C GLN A 473 23.67 35.67 -13.61
N LEU A 474 23.32 36.91 -13.24
CA LEU A 474 21.94 37.42 -13.26
C LEU A 474 21.65 38.12 -14.58
N PHE A 475 20.60 37.68 -15.26
CA PHE A 475 20.11 38.21 -16.53
C PHE A 475 19.09 39.33 -16.28
N ASN A 476 18.98 40.26 -17.24
CA ASN A 476 17.93 41.28 -17.32
C ASN A 476 17.78 42.16 -16.04
N MET A 477 18.84 42.35 -15.26
CA MET A 477 18.85 43.26 -14.10
C MET A 477 18.86 44.76 -14.48
N SER A 478 18.67 45.10 -15.76
CA SER A 478 18.55 46.45 -16.32
C SER A 478 17.64 46.37 -17.56
N GLY A 479 16.46 46.97 -17.50
CA GLY A 479 15.46 46.88 -18.56
C GLY A 479 14.80 45.49 -18.64
N ASN A 480 14.28 45.17 -19.83
CA ASN A 480 13.35 44.07 -20.10
C ASN A 480 12.02 44.23 -19.36
N VAL A 481 11.94 43.96 -18.06
CA VAL A 481 10.76 44.26 -17.24
C VAL A 481 11.18 44.85 -15.90
N ALA A 482 10.46 45.85 -15.41
CA ALA A 482 10.67 46.34 -14.06
C ALA A 482 10.18 45.31 -13.05
N GLU A 483 10.85 45.17 -11.90
CA GLU A 483 10.63 44.03 -11.01
C GLU A 483 10.08 44.43 -9.64
N TRP A 484 8.99 43.80 -9.21
CA TRP A 484 8.42 43.97 -7.87
C TRP A 484 9.42 43.61 -6.75
N CYS A 485 9.65 44.56 -5.86
CA CYS A 485 10.35 44.35 -4.58
C CYS A 485 9.33 44.25 -3.42
N SER A 486 9.77 43.73 -2.27
CA SER A 486 8.90 43.52 -1.10
C SER A 486 8.42 44.82 -0.45
N ASP A 487 9.15 45.90 -0.68
CA ASP A 487 9.21 47.11 0.11
C ASP A 487 8.09 48.08 -0.25
N TRP A 488 7.58 48.80 0.75
CA TRP A 488 6.73 49.97 0.51
C TRP A 488 7.61 51.14 0.04
N TYR A 489 7.18 51.87 -0.98
CA TYR A 489 7.94 53.01 -1.49
C TYR A 489 7.76 54.26 -0.60
N GLU A 490 8.85 55.00 -0.39
CA GLU A 490 8.86 56.39 0.06
C GLU A 490 9.96 57.16 -0.68
N ASP A 491 9.78 58.48 -0.81
CA ASP A 491 10.67 59.40 -1.54
C ASP A 491 12.08 59.52 -0.96
N HIS A 492 12.35 59.00 0.24
CA HIS A 492 13.65 59.07 0.90
C HIS A 492 14.00 57.76 1.60
N TYR A 493 15.26 57.33 1.47
CA TYR A 493 15.77 56.18 2.21
C TYR A 493 15.84 56.44 3.72
N ASN A 494 15.40 55.47 4.53
CA ASN A 494 15.66 55.47 5.97
C ASN A 494 17.10 55.02 6.23
N ILE A 495 18.05 55.96 6.18
CA ILE A 495 19.50 55.72 6.36
C ILE A 495 19.91 55.07 7.70
N ASN A 496 18.97 54.89 8.64
CA ASN A 496 19.17 54.21 9.92
C ASN A 496 18.87 52.70 9.84
N ASP A 497 18.10 52.25 8.85
CA ASP A 497 17.79 50.83 8.63
C ASP A 497 18.91 50.17 7.80
N GLN A 498 20.03 49.90 8.46
CA GLN A 498 21.26 49.45 7.79
C GLN A 498 21.42 47.92 7.76
N ASN A 499 20.54 47.15 8.39
CA ASN A 499 20.76 45.72 8.65
C ASN A 499 19.62 44.85 8.11
N ASN A 500 19.76 44.38 6.87
CA ASN A 500 18.71 43.72 6.09
C ASN A 500 17.41 44.57 5.99
N PRO A 501 17.50 45.82 5.47
CA PRO A 501 16.34 46.70 5.34
C PRO A 501 15.23 46.08 4.47
N LYS A 502 14.00 46.45 4.82
CA LYS A 502 12.75 45.95 4.21
C LYS A 502 11.81 47.09 3.80
N GLY A 503 12.36 48.31 3.74
CA GLY A 503 11.62 49.54 3.57
C GLY A 503 10.77 49.92 4.79
N PRO A 504 10.04 51.04 4.69
CA PRO A 504 9.10 51.47 5.71
C PRO A 504 7.91 50.50 5.88
N PRO A 505 7.24 50.48 7.04
CA PRO A 505 6.13 49.56 7.31
C PRO A 505 4.84 49.87 6.52
N ILE A 506 4.76 51.05 5.91
CA ILE A 506 3.66 51.55 5.07
C ILE A 506 4.24 52.57 4.07
N SER A 507 3.54 52.83 2.95
CA SER A 507 3.85 53.92 2.02
C SER A 507 2.83 55.04 2.13
N SER A 508 3.29 56.29 2.14
CA SER A 508 2.48 57.51 2.00
C SER A 508 1.66 57.54 0.70
N SER A 509 2.21 56.97 -0.39
CA SER A 509 1.54 56.82 -1.69
C SER A 509 0.67 55.55 -1.80
N GLY A 510 0.85 54.59 -0.89
CA GLY A 510 0.27 53.24 -0.99
C GLY A 510 0.94 52.34 -2.04
N SER A 511 2.11 52.70 -2.56
CA SER A 511 2.80 51.99 -3.65
C SER A 511 3.89 51.04 -3.16
N LYS A 512 4.13 49.97 -3.92
CA LYS A 512 5.27 49.06 -3.76
C LYS A 512 6.40 49.44 -4.71
N VAL A 513 7.64 49.22 -4.27
CA VAL A 513 8.84 49.52 -5.08
C VAL A 513 8.93 48.56 -6.27
N ILE A 514 9.28 49.10 -7.44
CA ILE A 514 9.79 48.36 -8.60
C ILE A 514 11.19 48.84 -8.97
N ARG A 515 12.04 47.94 -9.49
CA ARG A 515 13.44 48.27 -9.85
C ARG A 515 13.82 47.77 -11.25
N GLY A 516 14.94 48.30 -11.76
CA GLY A 516 15.57 47.90 -13.02
C GLY A 516 15.05 48.56 -14.29
N GLY A 517 13.85 49.15 -14.26
CA GLY A 517 13.18 49.69 -15.45
C GLY A 517 12.81 48.60 -16.46
N SER A 518 12.17 48.97 -17.57
CA SER A 518 11.59 48.00 -18.52
C SER A 518 11.98 48.24 -19.98
N TYR A 519 11.52 47.36 -20.87
CA TYR A 519 11.62 47.55 -22.33
C TYR A 519 11.06 48.90 -22.81
N LYS A 520 10.16 49.55 -22.04
CA LYS A 520 9.50 50.82 -22.41
C LYS A 520 10.30 52.05 -22.01
N ASP A 521 11.22 51.91 -21.05
CA ASP A 521 11.90 53.00 -20.38
C ASP A 521 13.14 53.49 -21.15
N PRO A 522 13.53 54.77 -20.99
CA PRO A 522 14.76 55.30 -21.58
C PRO A 522 16.00 54.89 -20.76
N MET A 523 17.19 55.17 -21.30
CA MET A 523 18.47 54.63 -20.80
C MET A 523 18.79 55.03 -19.34
N GLU A 524 18.29 56.18 -18.91
CA GLU A 524 18.53 56.80 -17.60
C GLU A 524 17.62 56.21 -16.52
N LYS A 525 16.59 55.43 -16.92
CA LYS A 525 15.61 54.75 -16.06
C LYS A 525 15.86 53.24 -15.89
N ILE A 526 16.90 52.70 -16.54
CA ILE A 526 17.26 51.27 -16.43
C ILE A 526 18.55 51.02 -15.63
N THR A 527 19.04 52.03 -14.90
CA THR A 527 20.25 51.93 -14.07
C THR A 527 20.00 51.06 -12.83
N VAL A 528 21.07 50.50 -12.24
CA VAL A 528 20.94 49.63 -11.04
C VAL A 528 20.38 50.37 -9.82
N THR A 529 20.48 51.69 -9.80
CA THR A 529 19.97 52.55 -8.72
C THR A 529 18.61 53.18 -9.02
N TYR A 530 18.10 53.03 -10.26
CA TYR A 530 16.79 53.57 -10.59
C TYR A 530 15.67 52.87 -9.82
N ARG A 531 14.85 53.68 -9.14
CA ARG A 531 13.66 53.29 -8.38
C ARG A 531 12.45 53.81 -9.14
N ASP A 532 11.39 53.01 -9.18
CA ASP A 532 10.05 53.49 -9.48
C ASP A 532 9.06 52.84 -8.49
N HIS A 533 7.80 53.24 -8.52
CA HIS A 533 6.81 52.66 -7.61
C HIS A 533 5.43 52.57 -8.23
N GLU A 534 4.74 51.46 -7.93
CA GLU A 534 3.43 51.20 -8.50
C GLU A 534 2.46 50.60 -7.48
N SER A 535 1.16 50.74 -7.77
CA SER A 535 0.13 50.23 -6.87
C SER A 535 0.20 48.69 -6.79
N PRO A 536 0.13 48.06 -5.60
CA PRO A 536 0.24 46.60 -5.46
C PRO A 536 -0.88 45.80 -6.14
N VAL A 537 -1.91 46.48 -6.68
CA VAL A 537 -3.02 45.91 -7.48
C VAL A 537 -2.98 46.37 -8.94
N ALA A 538 -1.91 47.02 -9.40
CA ALA A 538 -1.69 47.34 -10.81
C ALA A 538 -1.32 46.09 -11.62
N PHE A 539 -1.68 46.07 -12.90
CA PHE A 539 -1.42 44.96 -13.83
C PHE A 539 -0.71 45.49 -15.09
N LEU A 540 0.55 45.86 -14.95
CA LEU A 540 1.30 46.61 -15.95
C LEU A 540 2.06 45.69 -16.90
N ASP A 541 1.93 45.94 -18.20
CA ASP A 541 2.45 45.08 -19.28
C ASP A 541 3.97 45.16 -19.49
N TYR A 542 4.68 45.64 -18.46
CA TYR A 542 6.12 45.86 -18.38
C TYR A 542 6.69 45.63 -16.98
N VAL A 543 5.85 45.17 -16.04
CA VAL A 543 6.26 44.83 -14.67
C VAL A 543 6.12 43.32 -14.46
N GLY A 544 7.23 42.70 -14.06
CA GLY A 544 7.36 41.30 -13.65
C GLY A 544 7.99 41.21 -12.26
N PHE A 545 8.71 40.11 -11.99
CA PHE A 545 9.42 39.90 -10.72
C PHE A 545 10.44 38.77 -10.80
N ARG A 546 11.28 38.66 -9.76
CA ARG A 546 12.17 37.52 -9.51
C ARG A 546 12.08 37.04 -8.05
N VAL A 547 12.57 35.84 -7.77
CA VAL A 547 12.40 35.16 -6.46
C VAL A 547 13.67 35.24 -5.61
N VAL A 548 13.53 35.51 -4.32
CA VAL A 548 14.58 35.37 -3.30
C VAL A 548 14.29 34.23 -2.32
N LYS A 549 15.36 33.58 -1.85
CA LYS A 549 15.39 32.59 -0.75
C LYS A 549 16.56 32.89 0.20
N GLN A 550 16.52 32.34 1.41
CA GLN A 550 17.69 32.28 2.31
C GLN A 550 18.46 30.98 2.05
#